data_AF-A0A660Q573-F1
#
_entry.id   AF-A0A660Q573-F1
#
_cell.length_a   1.000
_cell.length_b   1.000
_cell.length_c   1.000
_cell.angle_alpha   90.00
_cell.angle_beta   90.00
_cell.angle_gamma   90.00
#
_symmetry.space_group_name_H-M   'P 1'
#
loop_
_entity.id
_entity.type
_entity.pdbx_description
1 polymer ?
#
loop_
_entity_poly.entity_id
_entity_poly.type
_entity_poly.pdbx_seq_one_letter_code
_entity_poly.pdbx_strand_id
1 'polypeptide(L)'
;MTGNTNTTSSNYNGGLENLPRFLETWKDASGTKTKFKFTGSLINLWNSLQATGDWSYGSYYTAPIREWAYDTDLDDPGKLPPEAPQIRVFQRTRWQQIDIGYAARESDD
;
A
#
# COMPACT_ATOMS: atom_id res chain seq x y z
N MET A 1 -6.24 4.67 5.30
CA MET A 1 -4.86 4.93 4.80
C MET A 1 -3.92 4.98 5.99
N THR A 2 -2.75 4.33 5.91
CA THR A 2 -1.79 4.21 7.02
C THR A 2 -0.72 5.31 6.95
N GLY A 3 -0.02 5.53 8.07
CA GLY A 3 1.07 6.50 8.16
C GLY A 3 2.11 6.12 9.21
N ASN A 4 3.38 6.34 8.91
CA ASN A 4 4.53 6.12 9.80
C ASN A 4 5.36 7.40 9.99
N THR A 5 6.35 7.44 10.87
CA THR A 5 7.34 8.51 10.93
C THR A 5 8.54 8.18 10.04
N ASN A 6 9.50 9.08 9.86
CA ASN A 6 10.71 8.78 9.09
C ASN A 6 11.70 7.96 9.94
N THR A 7 12.30 6.92 9.35
CA THR A 7 13.54 6.34 9.89
C THR A 7 14.68 7.31 9.61
N THR A 8 15.53 7.53 10.61
CA THR A 8 16.77 8.30 10.50
C THR A 8 17.97 7.37 10.72
N SER A 9 19.19 7.88 10.52
CA SER A 9 20.41 7.10 10.77
C SER A 9 20.54 6.64 12.23
N SER A 10 19.97 7.38 13.17
CA SER A 10 20.05 7.09 14.61
C SER A 10 18.76 6.52 15.20
N ASN A 11 17.65 6.52 14.45
CA ASN A 11 16.35 6.13 15.00
C ASN A 11 15.50 5.37 13.98
N TYR A 12 15.22 4.10 14.29
CA TYR A 12 14.34 3.25 13.48
C TYR A 12 12.89 3.42 13.92
N ASN A 13 11.99 3.66 12.96
CA ASN A 13 10.57 3.92 13.22
C ASN A 13 9.71 2.65 13.41
N GLY A 14 10.32 1.46 13.38
CA GLY A 14 9.62 0.18 13.50
C GLY A 14 9.03 -0.38 12.21
N GLY A 15 9.21 0.29 11.07
CA GLY A 15 8.90 -0.20 9.73
C GLY A 15 7.52 -0.85 9.57
N LEU A 16 7.50 -1.97 8.84
CA LEU A 16 6.28 -2.78 8.64
C LEU A 16 5.78 -3.36 9.96
N GLU A 17 6.69 -3.69 10.87
CA GLU A 17 6.38 -4.34 12.15
C GLU A 17 5.56 -3.47 13.09
N ASN A 18 5.60 -2.16 12.86
CA ASN A 18 4.86 -1.14 13.60
C ASN A 18 3.60 -0.66 12.86
N LEU A 19 3.47 -0.93 11.56
CA LEU A 19 2.37 -0.41 10.73
C LEU A 19 0.96 -0.76 11.26
N PRO A 20 0.67 -1.99 11.71
CA PRO A 20 -0.65 -2.35 12.28
C PRO A 20 -0.89 -1.82 13.69
N ARG A 21 0.14 -1.26 14.36
CA ARG A 21 0.08 -0.76 15.74
C ARG A 21 -0.53 -1.79 16.72
N PHE A 22 0.29 -2.77 17.10
CA PHE A 22 -0.05 -3.84 18.05
C PHE A 22 -0.22 -3.32 19.50
N LEU A 23 -1.19 -2.45 19.73
CA LEU A 23 -1.45 -1.77 21.02
C LEU A 23 -2.25 -2.62 22.03
N GLU A 24 -2.57 -3.85 21.67
CA GLU A 24 -3.27 -4.81 22.53
C GLU A 24 -2.28 -5.75 23.26
N THR A 25 -2.80 -6.50 24.23
CA THR A 25 -2.02 -7.56 24.89
C THR A 25 -1.93 -8.79 24.00
N TRP A 26 -0.77 -9.03 23.40
CA TRP A 26 -0.51 -10.16 22.49
C TRP A 26 0.13 -11.37 23.17
N LYS A 27 -0.26 -11.62 24.41
CA LYS A 27 0.16 -12.77 25.20
C LYS A 27 -0.97 -13.24 26.09
N ASP A 28 -0.99 -14.53 26.40
CA ASP A 28 -1.93 -15.08 27.37
C ASP A 28 -1.48 -14.81 28.82
N ALA A 29 -2.29 -15.26 29.78
CA ALA A 29 -2.02 -15.10 31.22
C ALA A 29 -0.72 -15.80 31.68
N SER A 30 -0.24 -16.80 30.95
CA SER A 30 1.03 -17.49 31.22
C SER A 30 2.25 -16.73 30.65
N GLY A 31 2.01 -15.69 29.85
CA GLY A 31 3.05 -14.93 29.16
C GLY A 31 3.41 -15.50 27.78
N THR A 32 2.71 -16.53 27.30
CA THR A 32 2.94 -17.11 25.98
C THR A 32 2.41 -16.18 24.90
N LYS A 33 3.22 -15.88 23.88
CA LYS A 33 2.84 -14.95 22.80
C LYS A 33 1.79 -15.54 21.88
N THR A 34 0.81 -14.72 21.55
CA THR A 34 -0.19 -15.00 20.51
C THR A 34 0.42 -14.85 19.12
N LYS A 35 -0.09 -15.63 18.15
CA LYS A 35 0.27 -15.52 16.74
C LYS A 35 -0.67 -14.54 16.03
N PHE A 36 -0.09 -13.60 15.28
CA PHE A 36 -0.78 -12.75 14.33
C PHE A 36 -0.42 -13.23 12.93
N LYS A 37 -1.42 -13.65 12.15
CA LYS A 37 -1.22 -14.11 10.77
C LYS A 37 -1.86 -13.12 9.82
N PHE A 38 -1.10 -12.67 8.84
CA PHE A 38 -1.60 -11.79 7.79
C PHE A 38 -0.99 -12.18 6.45
N THR A 39 -1.86 -12.48 5.50
CA THR A 39 -1.52 -12.72 4.10
C THR A 39 -2.19 -11.64 3.27
N GLY A 40 -1.41 -10.87 2.52
CA GLY A 40 -1.94 -9.75 1.75
C GLY A 40 -0.86 -8.76 1.33
N SER A 41 -1.28 -7.52 1.06
CA SER A 41 -0.37 -6.40 0.85
C SER A 41 -0.67 -5.27 1.83
N LEU A 42 0.38 -4.55 2.23
CA LEU A 42 0.30 -3.39 3.11
C LEU A 42 1.06 -2.25 2.44
N ILE A 43 0.41 -1.09 2.35
CA ILE A 43 0.98 0.10 1.72
C ILE A 43 0.98 1.23 2.75
N ASN A 44 2.12 1.91 2.88
CA ASN A 44 2.26 3.13 3.68
C ASN A 44 2.65 4.28 2.75
N LEU A 45 1.74 5.23 2.55
CA LEU A 45 1.87 6.28 1.54
C LEU A 45 2.22 7.66 2.15
N TRP A 46 2.07 7.84 3.47
CA TRP A 46 2.25 9.14 4.11
C TRP A 46 2.95 9.05 5.46
N ASN A 47 3.39 10.22 5.93
CA ASN A 47 3.80 10.36 7.31
C ASN A 47 2.58 10.47 8.24
N SER A 48 2.66 9.84 9.41
CA SER A 48 1.61 9.92 10.42
C SER A 48 1.47 11.34 10.94
N LEU A 49 0.24 11.84 11.07
CA LEU A 49 -0.05 13.14 11.67
C LEU A 49 -0.49 13.04 13.14
N GLN A 50 -0.84 11.85 13.61
CA GLN A 50 -1.37 11.65 14.98
C GLN A 50 -0.34 11.04 15.91
N ALA A 51 0.38 10.03 15.45
CA ALA A 51 1.38 9.36 16.27
C ALA A 51 2.74 9.53 15.64
N THR A 52 3.33 10.67 16.01
CA THR A 52 4.58 11.24 15.52
C THR A 52 5.77 11.00 16.45
N GLY A 53 5.54 10.38 17.61
CA GLY A 53 6.59 10.06 18.57
C GLY A 53 7.50 8.92 18.10
N ASP A 54 8.64 8.80 18.78
CA ASP A 54 9.61 7.75 18.51
C ASP A 54 9.03 6.37 18.78
N TRP A 55 9.36 5.42 17.91
CA TRP A 55 8.98 4.03 18.09
C TRP A 55 9.82 3.39 19.19
N SER A 56 9.15 2.64 20.08
CA SER A 56 9.83 1.81 21.07
C SER A 56 9.07 0.49 21.27
N TYR A 57 9.81 -0.61 21.11
CA TYR A 57 9.34 -1.95 21.40
C TYR A 57 9.72 -2.35 22.83
N GLY A 58 8.79 -2.95 23.58
CA GLY A 58 9.00 -3.43 24.94
C GLY A 58 8.67 -2.41 26.03
N SER A 59 8.81 -1.10 25.76
CA SER A 59 8.45 -0.04 26.72
C SER A 59 6.94 0.25 26.72
N TYR A 60 6.33 0.35 25.54
CA TYR A 60 4.90 0.71 25.40
C TYR A 60 4.02 -0.46 25.00
N TYR A 61 4.59 -1.44 24.29
CA TYR A 61 3.86 -2.63 23.83
C TYR A 61 4.80 -3.82 23.64
N THR A 62 4.24 -5.02 23.67
CA THR A 62 4.93 -6.25 23.25
C THR A 62 4.15 -6.90 22.11
N ALA A 63 4.81 -7.03 20.96
CA ALA A 63 4.21 -7.56 19.74
C ALA A 63 3.96 -9.08 19.77
N PRO A 64 2.96 -9.56 19.00
CA PRO A 64 2.73 -10.98 18.78
C PRO A 64 3.88 -11.64 18.01
N ILE A 65 3.79 -12.96 17.85
CA ILE A 65 4.53 -13.66 16.79
C ILE A 65 3.90 -13.28 15.46
N ARG A 66 4.65 -12.59 14.60
CA ARG A 66 4.16 -12.08 13.32
C ARG A 66 4.46 -13.09 12.21
N GLU A 67 3.42 -13.72 11.68
CA GLU A 67 3.49 -14.60 10.52
C GLU A 67 2.96 -13.81 9.30
N TRP A 68 3.88 -13.23 8.54
CA TRP A 68 3.59 -12.45 7.33
C TRP A 68 3.68 -13.32 6.09
N ALA A 69 2.73 -13.17 5.17
CA ALA A 69 2.82 -13.71 3.82
C ALA A 69 2.28 -12.70 2.80
N TYR A 70 2.76 -12.81 1.56
CA TYR A 70 2.19 -12.08 0.44
C TYR A 70 1.04 -12.89 -0.17
N ASP A 71 -0.04 -12.21 -0.55
CA ASP A 71 -1.12 -12.83 -1.32
C ASP A 71 -0.83 -12.71 -2.82
N THR A 72 -0.50 -13.82 -3.45
CA THR A 72 -0.16 -13.88 -4.88
C THR A 72 -1.35 -13.56 -5.78
N ASP A 73 -2.59 -13.60 -5.28
CA ASP A 73 -3.74 -13.16 -6.09
C ASP A 73 -3.69 -11.65 -6.39
N LEU A 74 -2.92 -10.88 -5.61
CA LEU A 74 -2.70 -9.45 -5.87
C LEU A 74 -1.80 -9.17 -7.07
N ASP A 75 -1.13 -10.20 -7.62
CA ASP A 75 -0.37 -10.07 -8.87
C ASP A 75 -1.30 -10.03 -10.11
N ASP A 76 -2.54 -10.51 -9.98
CA ASP A 76 -3.55 -10.49 -11.04
C ASP A 76 -4.40 -9.22 -10.96
N PRO A 77 -4.30 -8.29 -11.94
CA PRO A 77 -5.10 -7.07 -11.96
C PRO A 77 -6.61 -7.31 -11.94
N GLY A 78 -7.08 -8.48 -12.39
CA GLY A 78 -8.49 -8.88 -12.37
C GLY A 78 -9.00 -9.35 -11.00
N LYS A 79 -8.09 -9.66 -10.07
CA LYS A 79 -8.42 -10.09 -8.69
C LYS A 79 -8.23 -8.99 -7.65
N LEU A 80 -7.73 -7.82 -8.05
CA LEU A 80 -7.58 -6.69 -7.16
C LEU A 80 -8.94 -6.25 -6.61
N PRO A 81 -9.03 -5.88 -5.32
CA PRO A 81 -10.24 -5.30 -4.75
C PRO A 81 -10.67 -4.06 -5.55
N PRO A 82 -11.98 -3.72 -5.55
CA PRO A 82 -12.44 -2.45 -6.09
C PRO A 82 -11.60 -1.29 -5.54
N GLU A 83 -11.24 -0.34 -6.40
CA GLU A 83 -10.46 0.86 -6.05
C GLU A 83 -9.00 0.59 -5.61
N ALA A 84 -8.47 -0.62 -5.80
CA ALA A 84 -7.06 -0.88 -5.59
C ALA A 84 -6.19 0.07 -6.45
N PRO A 85 -5.17 0.73 -5.88
CA PRO A 85 -4.30 1.62 -6.64
C PRO A 85 -3.58 0.86 -7.76
N GLN A 86 -3.73 1.34 -9.00
CA GLN A 86 -3.06 0.76 -10.17
C GLN A 86 -2.09 1.78 -10.76
N ILE A 87 -0.82 1.41 -10.90
CA ILE A 87 0.15 2.21 -11.64
C ILE A 87 -0.12 2.00 -13.13
N ARG A 88 -0.42 3.08 -13.85
CA ARG A 88 -0.60 3.08 -15.30
C ARG A 88 0.60 3.78 -15.94
N VAL A 89 1.20 3.14 -16.93
CA VAL A 89 2.24 3.77 -17.76
C VAL A 89 1.61 4.22 -19.07
N PHE A 90 1.67 5.51 -19.35
CA PHE A 90 1.27 6.06 -20.64
C PHE A 90 2.49 6.10 -21.57
N GLN A 91 2.47 5.30 -22.62
CA GLN A 91 3.49 5.35 -23.66
C GLN A 91 2.94 6.03 -24.91
N ARG A 92 3.61 7.10 -25.33
CA ARG A 92 3.33 7.74 -26.61
C ARG A 92 3.83 6.83 -27.72
N THR A 93 2.92 6.35 -28.56
CA THR A 93 3.26 5.41 -29.63
C THR A 93 3.72 6.13 -30.89
N ARG A 94 2.84 6.90 -31.53
CA ARG A 94 3.19 7.72 -32.71
C ARG A 94 2.23 8.88 -32.90
N TRP A 95 2.65 9.82 -33.73
CA TRP A 95 1.76 10.82 -34.30
C TRP A 95 1.08 10.27 -35.55
N GLN A 96 -0.18 10.63 -35.76
CA GLN A 96 -0.88 10.41 -37.01
C GLN A 96 -1.67 11.67 -37.37
N GLN A 97 -1.47 12.17 -38.58
CA GLN A 97 -2.36 13.15 -39.19
C GLN A 97 -3.48 12.37 -39.89
N ILE A 98 -4.73 12.66 -39.54
CA ILE A 98 -5.91 12.09 -40.20
C ILE A 98 -6.49 13.18 -41.08
N ASP A 99 -6.57 12.91 -42.38
CA ASP A 99 -7.33 13.76 -43.30
C ASP A 99 -8.80 13.39 -43.19
N ILE A 100 -9.61 14.31 -42.68
CA ILE A 100 -11.06 14.17 -42.62
C ILE A 100 -11.56 14.78 -43.93
N GLY A 101 -11.56 13.98 -45.00
CA GLY A 101 -11.91 14.44 -46.34
C GLY A 101 -13.17 15.30 -46.33
N TYR A 102 -13.10 16.49 -46.91
CA TYR A 102 -14.28 17.35 -47.05
C TYR A 102 -15.31 16.65 -47.93
N ALA A 103 -16.58 16.63 -47.50
CA ALA A 103 -17.68 16.08 -48.29
C ALA A 103 -17.71 16.77 -49.67
N ALA A 104 -17.69 15.98 -50.75
CA ALA A 104 -17.83 16.50 -52.10
C ALA A 104 -19.16 17.24 -52.20
N ARG A 105 -19.12 18.52 -52.59
CA ARG A 105 -20.32 19.29 -52.87
C ARG A 105 -20.92 18.73 -54.16
N GLU A 106 -22.15 18.21 -54.09
CA GLU A 106 -22.91 17.81 -55.27
C GLU A 106 -23.00 19.02 -56.22
N SER A 107 -22.66 18.79 -57.49
CA SER A 107 -22.87 19.76 -58.56
C SER A 107 -24.31 19.63 -59.04
N ASP A 108 -25.11 20.66 -58.80
CA ASP A 108 -26.41 20.82 -59.43
C ASP A 108 -26.19 21.23 -60.90
N ASP A 109 -26.42 20.30 -61.84
CA ASP A 109 -26.67 20.57 -63.26
C ASP A 109 -27.95 19.84 -63.70
#